data_AF-A0A251QXP0-F1
#
_entry.id   AF-A0A251QXP0-F1
#
_cell.length_a   1.000
_cell.length_b   1.000
_cell.length_c   1.000
_cell.angle_alpha   90.00
_cell.angle_beta   90.00
_cell.angle_gamma   90.00
#
_symmetry.space_group_name_H-M   'P 1'
#
loop_
_entity.id
_entity.type
_entity.pdbx_description
1 polymer ?
#
loop_
_entity_poly.entity_id
_entity_poly.type
_entity_poly.pdbx_seq_one_letter_code
_entity_poly.pdbx_strand_id
1 'polypeptide(L)'
;MGPFLYMGKANTSLLLHRSVVLSTSLKTLYKNPKKTKKDEKKMSSTRRSRERTMKQLNLALQICLTTSLILQLVTCSNLTPTPNPWPDQFHALLFMNLSTTKLQLSDLWYDWPKGRNVNIFQKQLGEVLYDVEWNNGTSFYYTLGQNGACEVMEFEVGIPRPDFLLDGAHYLGTVVTDGFLCNVWEKADFIWYYEDVYTRRPVRWDFYDGISSQVMTFEVGAVLPDSVTQAPAYCFNQEKDA
;
A
#
# COMPACT_ATOMS: atom_id res chain seq x y z
N MET A 1 -39.88 -14.65 -29.40
CA MET A 1 -40.99 -15.57 -29.09
C MET A 1 -40.82 -16.09 -27.69
N GLY A 2 -41.94 -16.16 -26.99
CA GLY A 2 -42.02 -16.17 -25.54
C GLY A 2 -41.74 -17.49 -24.83
N PRO A 3 -41.97 -17.46 -23.50
CA PRO A 3 -41.40 -18.31 -22.46
C PRO A 3 -42.43 -19.30 -21.88
N PHE A 4 -42.02 -20.28 -21.07
CA PHE A 4 -42.89 -20.93 -20.07
C PHE A 4 -42.02 -21.38 -18.87
N LEU A 5 -42.17 -20.78 -17.68
CA LEU A 5 -43.14 -21.10 -16.60
C LEU A 5 -42.89 -22.49 -15.98
N TYR A 6 -42.61 -22.53 -14.67
CA TYR A 6 -43.59 -23.05 -13.71
C TYR A 6 -43.27 -22.63 -12.27
N MET A 7 -44.24 -21.95 -11.65
CA MET A 7 -44.37 -21.74 -10.22
C MET A 7 -44.84 -23.04 -9.54
N GLY A 8 -44.35 -23.31 -8.33
CA GLY A 8 -44.99 -24.24 -7.38
C GLY A 8 -45.26 -23.51 -6.07
N LYS A 9 -46.52 -23.15 -5.82
CA LYS A 9 -47.03 -22.67 -4.52
C LYS A 9 -47.62 -23.82 -3.72
N ALA A 10 -47.35 -23.76 -2.41
CA ALA A 10 -48.19 -24.11 -1.26
C ALA A 10 -48.76 -25.53 -1.13
N ASN A 11 -48.54 -26.13 0.05
CA ASN A 11 -49.64 -26.79 0.73
C ASN A 11 -49.56 -26.65 2.27
N THR A 12 -50.68 -26.20 2.80
CA THR A 12 -51.12 -26.02 4.18
C THR A 12 -51.47 -27.35 4.85
N SER A 13 -51.46 -27.36 6.20
CA SER A 13 -52.42 -28.05 7.11
C SER A 13 -51.67 -28.62 8.35
N LEU A 14 -51.76 -27.99 9.52
CA LEU A 14 -52.80 -28.18 10.56
C LEU A 14 -52.45 -29.33 11.52
N LEU A 15 -52.22 -29.03 12.80
CA LEU A 15 -52.53 -29.92 13.93
C LEU A 15 -52.75 -29.07 15.18
N LEU A 16 -54.02 -28.75 15.42
CA LEU A 16 -54.58 -28.36 16.71
C LEU A 16 -54.76 -29.63 17.55
N HIS A 17 -54.31 -29.63 18.79
CA HIS A 17 -54.94 -30.48 19.82
C HIS A 17 -55.18 -29.68 21.10
N ARG A 18 -56.46 -29.57 21.43
CA ARG A 18 -57.01 -29.05 22.67
C ARG A 18 -56.65 -29.97 23.84
N SER A 19 -56.49 -29.38 25.01
CA SER A 19 -56.96 -29.99 26.27
C SER A 19 -57.34 -28.88 27.24
N VAL A 20 -58.65 -28.73 27.43
CA VAL A 20 -59.31 -28.04 28.54
C VAL A 20 -59.93 -29.15 29.37
N VAL A 21 -59.71 -29.19 30.68
CA VAL A 21 -60.76 -29.39 31.72
C VAL A 21 -60.25 -28.84 33.07
N LEU A 22 -61.19 -28.17 33.75
CA LEU A 22 -61.27 -27.59 35.10
C LEU A 22 -60.72 -28.54 36.22
N SER A 23 -60.41 -28.14 37.46
CA SER A 23 -61.24 -27.32 38.35
C SER A 23 -60.52 -26.87 39.65
N THR A 24 -61.02 -25.74 40.17
CA THR A 24 -61.27 -25.39 41.58
C THR A 24 -60.16 -25.31 42.63
N SER A 25 -60.13 -24.10 43.22
CA SER A 25 -60.01 -23.78 44.65
C SER A 25 -58.61 -23.60 45.22
N LEU A 26 -58.20 -22.33 45.37
CA LEU A 26 -57.53 -21.79 46.56
C LEU A 26 -57.51 -20.26 46.48
N LYS A 27 -58.61 -19.64 46.92
CA LYS A 27 -58.60 -18.22 47.35
C LYS A 27 -57.92 -18.15 48.71
N THR A 28 -56.59 -18.10 48.71
CA THR A 28 -55.80 -17.83 49.92
C THR A 28 -55.51 -16.34 49.98
N LEU A 29 -56.15 -15.67 50.95
CA LEU A 29 -55.74 -14.43 51.62
C LEU A 29 -54.52 -13.69 51.03
N TYR A 30 -54.74 -12.83 50.03
CA TYR A 30 -53.78 -11.76 49.72
C TYR A 30 -54.13 -10.51 50.53
N LYS A 31 -53.80 -10.55 51.83
CA LYS A 31 -53.71 -9.32 52.64
C LYS A 31 -52.51 -8.54 52.12
N ASN A 32 -52.75 -7.40 51.50
CA ASN A 32 -51.69 -6.47 51.12
C ASN A 32 -51.03 -5.95 52.43
N PRO A 33 -49.78 -6.32 52.76
CA PRO A 33 -49.19 -5.87 54.01
C PRO A 33 -48.96 -4.36 53.89
N LYS A 34 -49.48 -3.59 54.87
CA LYS A 34 -49.13 -2.17 55.01
C LYS A 34 -47.61 -2.10 55.15
N LYS A 35 -46.93 -1.61 54.10
CA LYS A 35 -45.48 -1.34 54.13
C LYS A 35 -45.21 -0.45 55.33
N THR A 36 -44.36 -0.90 56.23
CA THR A 36 -43.95 -0.06 57.36
C THR A 36 -43.03 1.04 56.85
N LYS A 37 -42.95 2.19 57.52
CA LYS A 37 -41.98 3.26 57.19
C LYS A 37 -40.54 2.73 57.08
N LYS A 38 -40.22 1.63 57.78
CA LYS A 38 -38.93 0.93 57.72
C LYS A 38 -38.71 0.23 56.38
N ASP A 39 -39.76 -0.38 55.81
CA ASP A 39 -39.71 -1.04 54.50
C ASP A 39 -39.56 -0.03 53.36
N GLU A 40 -40.23 1.12 53.45
CA GLU A 40 -40.07 2.22 52.49
C GLU A 40 -38.65 2.82 52.53
N LYS A 41 -38.09 2.99 53.72
CA LYS A 41 -36.72 3.49 53.90
C LYS A 41 -35.68 2.50 53.38
N LYS A 42 -35.88 1.20 53.58
CA LYS A 42 -35.03 0.12 53.04
C LYS A 42 -35.12 0.07 51.50
N MET A 43 -36.33 0.14 50.95
CA MET A 43 -36.56 0.15 49.49
C MET A 43 -35.95 1.40 48.82
N SER A 44 -36.05 2.57 49.46
CA SER A 44 -35.41 3.81 49.02
C SER A 44 -33.87 3.74 49.07
N SER A 45 -33.31 3.15 50.13
CA SER A 45 -31.87 2.91 50.25
C SER A 45 -31.35 1.94 49.18
N THR A 46 -32.05 0.83 48.92
CA THR A 46 -31.70 -0.13 47.87
C THR A 46 -31.79 0.49 46.48
N ARG A 47 -32.80 1.33 46.21
CA ARG A 47 -32.92 2.06 44.94
C ARG A 47 -31.77 3.03 44.73
N ARG A 48 -31.42 3.81 45.75
CA ARG A 48 -30.29 4.76 45.71
C ARG A 48 -28.94 4.04 45.59
N SER A 49 -28.79 2.86 46.17
CA SER A 49 -27.62 1.99 45.99
C SER A 49 -27.53 1.48 44.55
N ARG A 50 -28.61 0.94 43.98
CA ARG A 50 -28.65 0.50 42.57
C ARG A 50 -28.37 1.62 41.59
N GLU A 51 -28.91 2.82 41.80
CA GLU A 51 -28.63 3.99 40.96
C GLU A 51 -27.15 4.40 41.03
N ARG A 52 -26.50 4.30 42.19
CA ARG A 52 -25.04 4.52 42.31
C ARG A 52 -24.26 3.45 41.57
N THR A 53 -24.63 2.18 41.70
CA THR A 53 -23.97 1.07 40.99
C THR A 53 -24.12 1.21 39.47
N MET A 54 -25.31 1.55 38.98
CA MET A 54 -25.56 1.80 37.55
C MET A 54 -24.75 3.00 37.02
N LYS A 55 -24.65 4.08 37.79
CA LYS A 55 -23.80 5.24 37.43
C LYS A 55 -22.31 4.87 37.39
N GLN A 56 -21.85 4.04 38.34
CA GLN A 56 -20.48 3.54 38.37
C GLN A 56 -20.18 2.62 37.18
N LEU A 57 -21.10 1.69 36.84
CA LEU A 57 -20.96 0.85 35.65
C LEU A 57 -20.95 1.67 34.36
N ASN A 58 -21.85 2.65 34.23
CA ASN A 58 -21.88 3.53 33.06
C ASN A 58 -20.60 4.36 32.95
N LEU A 59 -20.09 4.89 34.07
CA LEU A 59 -18.83 5.63 34.10
C LEU A 59 -17.64 4.73 33.73
N ALA A 60 -17.58 3.52 34.28
CA ALA A 60 -16.56 2.53 33.94
C ALA A 60 -16.61 2.13 32.46
N LEU A 61 -17.81 1.93 31.90
CA LEU A 61 -18.01 1.62 30.48
C LEU A 61 -17.56 2.77 29.58
N GLN A 62 -17.90 4.01 29.94
CA GLN A 62 -17.46 5.21 29.22
C GLN A 62 -15.93 5.36 29.24
N ILE A 63 -15.29 5.15 30.41
CA ILE A 63 -13.84 5.16 30.53
C ILE A 63 -13.21 4.04 29.68
N CYS A 64 -13.81 2.84 29.65
CA CYS A 64 -13.29 1.72 28.87
C CYS A 64 -13.38 1.99 27.35
N LEU A 65 -14.48 2.61 26.89
CA LEU A 65 -14.66 2.98 25.49
C LEU A 65 -13.70 4.08 25.05
N THR A 66 -13.50 5.11 25.88
CA THR A 66 -12.57 6.20 25.56
C THR A 66 -11.11 5.73 25.60
N THR A 67 -10.73 4.90 26.57
CA THR A 67 -9.38 4.32 26.63
C THR A 67 -9.10 3.38 25.47
N SER A 68 -10.07 2.56 25.05
CA SER A 68 -9.94 1.72 23.86
C SER A 68 -9.78 2.54 22.58
N LEU A 69 -10.54 3.64 22.43
CA LEU A 69 -10.46 4.52 21.27
C LEU A 69 -9.11 5.27 21.23
N ILE A 70 -8.65 5.77 22.38
CA ILE A 70 -7.35 6.43 22.51
C ILE A 70 -6.22 5.44 22.19
N LEU A 71 -6.30 4.20 22.69
CA LEU A 71 -5.31 3.17 22.41
C LEU A 71 -5.26 2.83 20.91
N GLN A 72 -6.41 2.72 20.24
CA GLN A 72 -6.49 2.52 18.79
C GLN A 72 -5.85 3.68 17.99
N LEU A 73 -6.12 4.93 18.39
CA LEU A 73 -5.52 6.13 17.78
C LEU A 73 -3.99 6.16 17.93
N VAL A 74 -3.48 5.77 19.11
CA VAL A 74 -2.04 5.70 19.40
C VAL A 74 -1.36 4.55 18.63
N THR A 75 -2.04 3.42 18.42
CA THR A 75 -1.48 2.31 17.63
C THR A 75 -1.41 2.60 16.14
N CYS A 76 -2.37 3.34 15.57
CA CYS A 76 -2.34 3.72 14.15
C CYS A 76 -1.24 4.72 13.82
N SER A 77 -0.82 5.55 14.77
CA SER A 77 0.18 6.61 14.57
C SER A 77 1.63 6.12 14.66
N ASN A 78 1.87 4.84 14.98
CA ASN A 78 3.21 4.27 15.18
C ASN A 78 3.62 3.23 14.13
N LEU A 79 2.85 3.02 13.06
CA LEU A 79 3.26 2.14 11.97
C LEU A 79 4.10 2.93 10.97
N THR A 80 5.40 2.67 10.96
CA THR A 80 6.30 3.13 9.91
C THR A 80 5.81 2.59 8.57
N PRO A 81 5.61 3.45 7.54
CA PRO A 81 5.16 2.99 6.25
C PRO A 81 6.23 2.09 5.60
N THR A 82 5.79 1.00 5.00
CA THR A 82 6.62 0.13 4.16
C THR A 82 6.64 0.68 2.74
N PRO A 83 7.78 0.73 2.04
CA PRO A 83 7.82 1.17 0.64
C PRO A 83 7.01 0.21 -0.23
N ASN A 84 6.35 0.73 -1.27
CA ASN A 84 5.63 -0.09 -2.23
C ASN A 84 6.63 -0.79 -3.17
N PRO A 85 6.51 -2.10 -3.42
CA PRO A 85 7.30 -2.76 -4.44
C PRO A 85 7.07 -2.11 -5.81
N TRP A 86 8.10 -2.09 -6.66
CA TRP A 86 7.90 -1.70 -8.04
C TRP A 86 6.98 -2.71 -8.74
N PRO A 87 6.17 -2.25 -9.71
CA PRO A 87 5.49 -3.16 -10.62
C PRO A 87 6.51 -3.96 -11.44
N ASP A 88 6.15 -5.18 -11.84
CA ASP A 88 7.01 -6.04 -12.68
C ASP A 88 7.38 -5.39 -14.01
N GLN A 89 6.52 -4.50 -14.53
CA GLN A 89 6.72 -3.78 -15.79
C GLN A 89 6.20 -2.35 -15.66
N PHE A 90 6.96 -1.38 -16.15
CA PHE A 90 6.50 0.00 -16.29
C PHE A 90 7.36 0.80 -17.25
N HIS A 91 6.81 1.93 -17.70
CA HIS A 91 7.56 3.03 -18.31
C HIS A 91 7.53 4.25 -17.38
N ALA A 92 8.66 4.93 -17.24
CA ALA A 92 8.75 6.19 -16.54
C ALA A 92 9.52 7.20 -17.37
N LEU A 93 8.93 8.38 -17.58
CA LEU A 93 9.67 9.52 -18.08
C LEU A 93 10.31 10.25 -16.91
N LEU A 94 11.63 10.35 -16.91
CA LEU A 94 12.40 10.99 -15.86
C LEU A 94 13.00 12.29 -16.36
N PHE A 95 12.93 13.33 -15.52
CA PHE A 95 13.77 14.50 -15.65
C PHE A 95 14.94 14.36 -14.68
N MET A 96 16.17 14.37 -15.19
CA MET A 96 17.36 14.11 -14.39
C MET A 96 18.25 15.34 -14.34
N ASN A 97 18.62 15.72 -13.12
CA ASN A 97 19.68 16.67 -12.84
C ASN A 97 20.95 15.91 -12.48
N LEU A 98 21.95 15.97 -13.35
CA LEU A 98 23.21 15.28 -13.14
C LEU A 98 24.14 16.09 -12.24
N SER A 99 25.07 15.40 -11.57
CA SER A 99 26.07 16.00 -10.66
C SER A 99 26.89 17.13 -11.30
N THR A 100 27.02 17.14 -12.63
CA THR A 100 27.73 18.16 -13.43
C THR A 100 26.86 19.34 -13.87
N THR A 101 25.71 19.57 -13.22
CA THR A 101 24.68 20.58 -13.55
C THR A 101 24.06 20.45 -14.94
N LYS A 102 24.24 19.30 -15.59
CA LYS A 102 23.64 18.96 -16.88
C LYS A 102 22.27 18.35 -16.66
N LEU A 103 21.30 18.78 -17.47
CA LEU A 103 19.94 18.25 -17.48
C LEU A 103 19.77 17.24 -18.61
N GLN A 104 19.02 16.17 -18.35
CA GLN A 104 18.60 15.22 -19.38
C GLN A 104 17.20 14.68 -19.08
N LEU A 105 16.53 14.21 -20.13
CA LEU A 105 15.36 13.35 -19.98
C LEU A 105 15.80 11.89 -20.12
N SER A 106 15.18 10.99 -19.36
CA SER A 106 15.35 9.54 -19.53
C SER A 106 14.00 8.87 -19.72
N ASP A 107 13.85 8.09 -20.78
CA ASP A 107 12.80 7.09 -20.88
C ASP A 107 13.30 5.80 -20.22
N LEU A 108 12.77 5.47 -19.05
CA LEU A 108 13.06 4.25 -18.31
C LEU A 108 11.99 3.20 -18.60
N TRP A 109 12.39 2.10 -19.22
CA TRP A 109 11.55 0.93 -19.49
C TRP A 109 12.02 -0.25 -18.65
N TYR A 110 11.28 -0.52 -17.59
CA TYR A 110 11.57 -1.61 -16.67
C TYR A 110 10.75 -2.85 -17.04
N ASP A 111 11.40 -4.01 -17.19
CA ASP A 111 10.76 -5.27 -17.56
C ASP A 111 11.40 -6.44 -16.81
N TRP A 112 10.98 -6.63 -15.55
CA TRP A 112 11.50 -7.66 -14.66
C TRP A 112 11.30 -9.09 -15.17
N PRO A 113 10.13 -9.48 -15.72
CA PRO A 113 9.94 -10.83 -16.27
C PRO A 113 10.92 -11.19 -17.39
N LYS A 114 11.39 -10.19 -18.15
CA LYS A 114 12.42 -10.37 -19.18
C LYS A 114 13.83 -10.01 -18.71
N GLY A 115 13.99 -9.65 -17.44
CA GLY A 115 15.28 -9.38 -16.81
C GLY A 115 16.03 -8.22 -17.44
N ARG A 116 15.33 -7.17 -17.89
CA ARG A 116 15.94 -6.02 -18.56
C ARG A 116 15.43 -4.68 -18.04
N ASN A 117 16.31 -3.69 -18.06
CA ASN A 117 16.01 -2.30 -17.76
C ASN A 117 16.63 -1.44 -18.86
N VAL A 118 15.80 -0.72 -19.62
CA VAL A 118 16.26 0.08 -20.76
C VAL A 118 16.07 1.55 -20.46
N ASN A 119 17.16 2.30 -20.37
CA ASN A 119 17.17 3.75 -20.27
C ASN A 119 17.50 4.35 -21.64
N ILE A 120 16.75 5.36 -22.07
CA ILE A 120 17.04 6.15 -23.27
C ILE A 120 17.24 7.60 -22.85
N PHE A 121 18.50 8.02 -22.77
CA PHE A 121 18.89 9.34 -22.31
C PHE A 121 18.90 10.35 -23.45
N GLN A 122 18.10 11.39 -23.31
CA GLN A 122 18.05 12.55 -24.20
C GLN A 122 18.71 13.75 -23.51
N LYS A 123 19.95 14.05 -23.90
CA LYS A 123 20.71 15.20 -23.40
C LYS A 123 20.34 16.46 -24.19
N GLN A 124 20.28 17.61 -23.52
CA GLN A 124 19.85 18.87 -24.17
C GLN A 124 20.66 19.23 -25.44
N LEU A 125 21.97 18.94 -25.46
CA LEU A 125 22.89 19.24 -26.57
C LEU A 125 23.79 18.04 -26.92
N GLY A 126 23.29 16.82 -26.75
CA GLY A 126 24.08 15.60 -26.97
C GLY A 126 23.36 14.57 -27.82
N GLU A 127 24.07 13.50 -28.16
CA GLU A 127 23.47 12.33 -28.80
C GLU A 127 22.56 11.58 -27.84
N VAL A 128 21.59 10.86 -28.39
CA VAL A 128 20.74 9.94 -27.62
C VAL A 128 21.60 8.74 -27.22
N LEU A 129 21.72 8.53 -25.91
CA LEU A 129 22.45 7.41 -25.33
C LEU A 129 21.45 6.37 -24.85
N TYR A 130 21.62 5.14 -25.31
CA TYR A 130 20.86 3.99 -24.86
C TYR A 130 21.68 3.26 -23.80
N ASP A 131 21.01 2.81 -22.76
CA ASP A 131 21.57 1.95 -21.73
C ASP A 131 20.62 0.77 -21.53
N VAL A 132 21.09 -0.43 -21.88
CA VAL A 132 20.36 -1.67 -21.67
C VAL A 132 21.09 -2.47 -20.60
N GLU A 133 20.46 -2.55 -19.44
CA GLU A 133 20.95 -3.29 -18.28
C GLU A 133 20.23 -4.63 -18.17
N TRP A 134 20.97 -5.68 -17.84
CA TRP A 134 20.44 -7.04 -17.69
C TRP A 134 20.53 -7.52 -16.24
N ASN A 135 19.64 -8.44 -15.88
CA ASN A 135 19.62 -9.06 -14.56
C ASN A 135 20.87 -9.89 -14.22
N ASN A 136 21.66 -10.26 -15.22
CA ASN A 136 22.92 -10.98 -15.04
C ASN A 136 24.09 -10.06 -14.69
N GLY A 137 23.87 -8.74 -14.66
CA GLY A 137 24.87 -7.73 -14.35
C GLY A 137 25.45 -7.01 -15.56
N THR A 138 25.27 -7.52 -16.77
CA THR A 138 25.80 -6.89 -17.97
C THR A 138 24.97 -5.66 -18.36
N SER A 139 25.62 -4.54 -18.62
CA SER A 139 25.01 -3.32 -19.15
C SER A 139 25.71 -2.86 -20.43
N PHE A 140 24.92 -2.33 -21.37
CA PHE A 140 25.42 -1.81 -22.64
C PHE A 140 25.03 -0.35 -22.81
N TYR A 141 26.03 0.52 -22.82
CA TYR A 141 25.86 1.94 -23.14
C TYR A 141 26.22 2.17 -24.60
N TYR A 142 25.28 2.63 -25.43
CA TYR A 142 25.54 2.82 -26.86
C TYR A 142 24.77 3.97 -27.49
N THR A 143 25.33 4.50 -28.58
CA THR A 143 24.64 5.43 -29.48
C THR A 143 24.30 4.71 -30.78
N LEU A 144 23.17 5.01 -31.40
CA LEU A 144 22.77 4.43 -32.69
C LEU A 144 23.28 5.27 -33.87
N GLY A 145 23.67 4.63 -34.98
CA GLY A 145 24.03 5.31 -36.22
C GLY A 145 25.24 4.67 -36.92
N GLN A 146 25.69 5.26 -38.04
CA GLN A 146 26.85 4.75 -38.79
C GLN A 146 28.16 4.75 -38.00
N ASN A 147 28.29 5.66 -37.02
CA ASN A 147 29.44 5.79 -36.13
C ASN A 147 29.05 5.53 -34.67
N GLY A 148 28.10 4.61 -34.44
CA GLY A 148 27.64 4.28 -33.10
C GLY A 148 28.79 3.82 -32.21
N ALA A 149 28.83 4.35 -30.99
CA ALA A 149 29.77 3.92 -29.96
C ALA A 149 29.10 2.88 -29.05
N CYS A 150 29.90 2.03 -28.42
CA CYS A 150 29.43 1.13 -27.37
C CYS A 150 30.45 1.02 -26.24
N GLU A 151 29.97 0.91 -25.02
CA GLU A 151 30.71 0.59 -23.81
C GLU A 151 29.95 -0.50 -23.06
N VAL A 152 30.67 -1.57 -22.69
CA VAL A 152 30.10 -2.71 -21.95
C VAL A 152 30.56 -2.63 -20.51
N MET A 153 29.61 -2.65 -19.59
CA MET A 153 29.85 -2.57 -18.15
C MET A 153 29.30 -3.82 -17.47
N GLU A 154 29.91 -4.20 -16.35
CA GLU A 154 29.44 -5.31 -15.51
C GLU A 154 29.17 -4.78 -14.10
N PHE A 155 27.92 -4.89 -13.67
CA PHE A 155 27.44 -4.54 -12.33
C PHE A 155 26.96 -5.81 -11.64
N GLU A 156 27.68 -6.30 -10.63
CA GLU A 156 27.42 -7.60 -9.98
C GLU A 156 25.97 -7.82 -9.51
N VAL A 157 25.23 -6.75 -9.21
CA VAL A 157 23.86 -6.80 -8.68
C VAL A 157 22.81 -6.92 -9.80
N GLY A 158 23.12 -6.49 -11.02
CA GLY A 158 22.16 -6.34 -12.11
C GLY A 158 21.08 -5.30 -11.82
N ILE A 159 19.93 -5.44 -12.50
CA ILE A 159 18.81 -4.50 -12.37
C ILE A 159 18.13 -4.61 -11.00
N PRO A 160 17.57 -3.51 -10.44
CA PRO A 160 16.83 -3.55 -9.19
C PRO A 160 15.66 -4.54 -9.25
N ARG A 161 15.51 -5.37 -8.22
CA ARG A 161 14.34 -6.24 -8.05
C ARG A 161 13.10 -5.42 -7.71
N PRO A 162 11.88 -5.91 -7.99
CA PRO A 162 10.65 -5.23 -7.59
C PRO A 162 10.59 -4.89 -6.10
N ASP A 163 11.14 -5.76 -5.26
CA ASP A 163 11.18 -5.63 -3.81
C ASP A 163 12.44 -4.95 -3.27
N PHE A 164 13.28 -4.33 -4.11
CA PHE A 164 14.60 -3.87 -3.68
C PHE A 164 14.56 -2.87 -2.51
N LEU A 165 13.47 -2.13 -2.27
CA LEU A 165 13.35 -1.24 -1.11
C LEU A 165 12.77 -1.92 0.14
N LEU A 166 12.21 -3.13 0.06
CA LEU A 166 11.65 -3.81 1.23
C LEU A 166 12.73 -4.23 2.21
N ASP A 167 13.87 -4.69 1.69
CA ASP A 167 15.00 -5.14 2.50
C ASP A 167 16.07 -4.06 2.62
N GLY A 168 16.34 -3.65 3.86
CA GLY A 168 17.47 -2.76 4.19
C GLY A 168 17.26 -1.27 3.90
N ALA A 169 16.03 -0.84 3.58
CA ALA A 169 15.71 0.59 3.50
C ALA A 169 15.32 1.16 4.87
N HIS A 170 15.75 2.39 5.15
CA HIS A 170 15.48 3.09 6.41
C HIS A 170 14.55 4.26 6.15
N TYR A 171 13.41 4.30 6.86
CA TYR A 171 12.44 5.38 6.72
C TYR A 171 12.93 6.65 7.42
N LEU A 172 12.91 7.77 6.69
CA LEU A 172 13.40 9.07 7.16
C LEU A 172 12.28 10.04 7.55
N GLY A 173 11.02 9.71 7.25
CA GLY A 173 9.88 10.58 7.49
C GLY A 173 9.21 11.06 6.20
N THR A 174 8.50 12.17 6.30
CA THR A 174 7.78 12.77 5.18
C THR A 174 8.34 14.14 4.79
N VAL A 175 8.36 14.43 3.49
CA VAL A 175 8.80 15.72 2.94
C VAL A 175 7.92 16.13 1.76
N VAL A 176 7.76 17.44 1.55
CA VAL A 176 7.09 17.95 0.34
C VAL A 176 8.13 18.20 -0.75
N THR A 177 8.02 17.52 -1.89
CA THR A 177 8.85 17.72 -3.10
C THR A 177 7.98 17.66 -4.33
N ASP A 178 8.26 18.50 -5.34
CA ASP A 178 7.58 18.49 -6.65
C ASP A 178 6.05 18.60 -6.56
N GLY A 179 5.53 19.19 -5.48
CA GLY A 179 4.10 19.31 -5.19
C GLY A 179 3.45 18.10 -4.50
N PHE A 180 4.22 17.06 -4.17
CA PHE A 180 3.77 15.84 -3.49
C PHE A 180 4.26 15.78 -2.05
N LEU A 181 3.42 15.33 -1.13
CA LEU A 181 3.86 14.89 0.19
C LEU A 181 4.38 13.46 0.06
N CYS A 182 5.68 13.27 0.21
CA CYS A 182 6.34 11.99 0.00
C CYS A 182 6.81 11.35 1.30
N ASN A 183 6.64 10.04 1.42
CA ASN A 183 7.45 9.22 2.30
C ASN A 183 8.86 9.10 1.73
N VAL A 184 9.88 9.12 2.59
CA VAL A 184 11.29 9.04 2.18
C VAL A 184 11.95 7.84 2.84
N TRP A 185 12.67 7.06 2.05
CA TRP A 185 13.57 6.02 2.53
C TRP A 185 14.97 6.22 1.96
N GLU A 186 15.99 5.88 2.74
CA GLU A 186 17.35 5.71 2.22
C GLU A 186 17.73 4.23 2.20
N LYS A 187 18.59 3.84 1.27
CA LYS A 187 19.13 2.48 1.21
C LYS A 187 20.59 2.46 0.77
N ALA A 188 21.38 1.66 1.48
CA ALA A 188 22.76 1.31 1.16
C ALA A 188 23.70 2.53 0.96
N ASP A 189 23.41 3.66 1.61
CA ASP A 189 24.10 4.95 1.42
C ASP A 189 24.21 5.38 -0.05
N PHE A 190 23.34 4.84 -0.89
CA PHE A 190 23.40 4.96 -2.35
C PHE A 190 22.21 5.74 -2.91
N ILE A 191 21.01 5.44 -2.42
CA ILE A 191 19.76 5.99 -2.96
C ILE A 191 18.84 6.52 -1.85
N TRP A 192 18.22 7.67 -2.10
CA TRP A 192 17.06 8.20 -1.38
C TRP A 192 15.85 8.12 -2.29
N TYR A 193 14.81 7.45 -1.83
CA TYR A 193 13.60 7.16 -2.59
C TYR A 193 12.39 7.89 -2.02
N TYR A 194 11.68 8.60 -2.88
CA TYR A 194 10.53 9.44 -2.55
C TYR A 194 9.28 8.83 -3.17
N GLU A 195 8.33 8.42 -2.33
CA GLU A 195 7.05 7.86 -2.75
C GLU A 195 5.91 8.77 -2.27
N ASP A 196 4.99 9.11 -3.15
CA ASP A 196 3.81 9.89 -2.76
C ASP A 196 2.99 9.15 -1.68
N VAL A 197 2.72 9.83 -0.56
CA VAL A 197 1.98 9.26 0.58
C VAL A 197 0.58 8.79 0.16
N TYR A 198 -0.05 9.51 -0.77
CA TYR A 198 -1.44 9.22 -1.16
C TYR A 198 -1.54 8.13 -2.23
N THR A 199 -0.83 8.29 -3.36
CA THR A 199 -0.93 7.37 -4.49
C THR A 199 0.06 6.20 -4.44
N ARG A 200 1.04 6.25 -3.53
CA ARG A 200 2.10 5.23 -3.40
C ARG A 200 2.99 5.08 -4.63
N ARG A 201 2.97 6.09 -5.52
CA ARG A 201 3.78 6.10 -6.75
C ARG A 201 5.18 6.67 -6.49
N PRO A 202 6.20 6.24 -7.23
CA PRO A 202 7.50 6.90 -7.23
C PRO A 202 7.37 8.36 -7.67
N VAL A 203 8.01 9.28 -6.95
CA VAL A 203 8.04 10.72 -7.29
C VAL A 203 9.45 11.16 -7.64
N ARG A 204 10.45 10.69 -6.88
CA ARG A 204 11.84 11.10 -7.03
C ARG A 204 12.79 10.06 -6.46
N TRP A 205 14.00 10.04 -6.99
CA TRP A 205 15.13 9.25 -6.51
C TRP A 205 16.39 10.10 -6.61
N ASP A 206 17.12 10.17 -5.51
CA ASP A 206 18.41 10.86 -5.43
C ASP A 206 19.50 9.84 -5.18
N PHE A 207 20.64 10.03 -5.82
CA PHE A 207 21.81 9.18 -5.67
C PHE A 207 22.91 9.91 -4.89
N TYR A 208 23.77 9.16 -4.22
CA TYR A 208 24.85 9.68 -3.38
C TYR A 208 25.84 10.59 -4.12
N ASP A 209 25.96 10.44 -5.43
CA ASP A 209 26.85 11.21 -6.30
C ASP A 209 26.26 12.56 -6.74
N GLY A 210 25.06 12.89 -6.25
CA GLY A 210 24.36 14.14 -6.53
C GLY A 210 23.47 14.10 -7.77
N ILE A 211 23.33 12.94 -8.43
CA ILE A 211 22.31 12.76 -9.46
C ILE A 211 20.94 12.74 -8.80
N SER A 212 20.00 13.51 -9.35
CA SER A 212 18.62 13.55 -8.90
C SER A 212 17.70 13.30 -10.08
N SER A 213 16.75 12.38 -9.91
CA SER A 213 15.82 11.97 -10.95
C SER A 213 14.38 12.23 -10.47
N GLN A 214 13.67 13.09 -11.18
CA GLN A 214 12.26 13.40 -10.96
C GLN A 214 11.39 12.56 -11.89
N VAL A 215 10.35 11.94 -11.36
CA VAL A 215 9.41 11.11 -12.13
C VAL A 215 8.31 12.01 -12.69
N MET A 216 8.30 12.20 -14.01
CA MET A 216 7.32 13.03 -14.71
C MET A 216 6.06 12.24 -15.05
N THR A 217 6.22 11.01 -15.55
CA THR A 217 5.15 10.05 -15.81
C THR A 217 5.52 8.68 -15.28
N PHE A 218 4.51 7.87 -14.94
CA PHE A 218 4.70 6.51 -14.46
C PHE A 218 3.56 5.61 -14.95
N GLU A 219 3.86 4.78 -15.94
CA GLU A 219 2.90 3.97 -16.69
C GLU A 219 3.09 2.48 -16.35
N VAL A 220 2.29 1.99 -15.40
CA VAL A 220 2.34 0.60 -14.97
C VAL A 220 1.90 -0.35 -16.09
N GLY A 221 2.69 -1.41 -16.33
CA GLY A 221 2.43 -2.43 -17.34
C GLY A 221 2.85 -2.05 -18.76
N ALA A 222 3.44 -0.86 -18.96
CA ALA A 222 4.01 -0.48 -20.24
C ALA A 222 5.27 -1.32 -20.55
N VAL A 223 5.43 -1.72 -21.81
CA VAL A 223 6.51 -2.60 -22.27
C VAL A 223 7.11 -2.07 -23.55
N LEU A 224 8.45 -2.07 -23.63
CA LEU A 224 9.18 -1.71 -24.83
C LEU A 224 9.26 -2.91 -25.79
N PRO A 225 8.98 -2.74 -27.11
CA PRO A 225 9.04 -3.83 -28.07
C PRO A 225 10.43 -4.47 -28.14
N ASP A 226 10.49 -5.80 -28.23
CA ASP A 226 11.76 -6.54 -28.18
C ASP A 226 12.75 -6.14 -29.28
N SER A 227 12.23 -5.71 -30.44
CA SER A 227 13.01 -5.24 -31.58
C SER A 227 13.91 -4.04 -31.30
N VAL A 228 13.68 -3.29 -30.22
CA VAL A 228 14.46 -2.09 -29.87
C VAL A 228 15.20 -2.21 -28.53
N THR A 229 15.18 -3.40 -27.91
CA THR A 229 15.80 -3.64 -26.59
C THR A 229 17.17 -4.30 -26.65
N GLN A 230 17.65 -4.65 -27.85
CA GLN A 230 18.92 -5.35 -28.02
C GLN A 230 20.04 -4.37 -28.33
N ALA A 231 21.18 -4.56 -27.65
CA ALA A 231 22.40 -3.84 -27.96
C ALA A 231 22.84 -4.16 -29.41
N PRO A 232 23.38 -3.17 -30.15
CA PRO A 232 23.85 -3.38 -31.50
C PRO A 232 25.02 -4.37 -31.60
N ALA A 233 25.16 -5.03 -32.76
CA ALA A 233 26.17 -6.08 -32.95
C ALA A 233 27.62 -5.63 -32.66
N TYR A 234 27.95 -4.35 -32.89
CA TYR A 234 29.30 -3.83 -32.61
C TYR A 234 29.64 -3.77 -31.12
N CYS A 235 28.66 -3.86 -30.21
CA CYS A 235 28.90 -3.98 -28.78
C CYS A 235 29.60 -5.29 -28.38
N PHE A 236 29.50 -6.33 -29.20
CA PHE A 236 30.04 -7.67 -28.90
C PHE A 236 31.40 -7.93 -29.52
N ASN A 237 31.89 -7.01 -30.36
CA ASN A 237 33.14 -7.15 -31.10
C ASN A 237 34.32 -6.41 -30.43
N GLN A 238 34.20 -6.06 -29.14
CA GLN A 238 35.30 -5.44 -28.42
C GLN A 238 36.35 -6.51 -28.11
N GLU A 239 37.61 -6.25 -28.50
CA GLU A 239 38.73 -7.08 -28.07
C GLU A 239 38.80 -6.99 -26.55
N LYS A 240 38.63 -8.13 -25.86
CA LYS A 240 38.93 -8.20 -24.44
C LYS A 240 40.43 -8.03 -24.30
N ASP A 241 40.87 -6.92 -23.72
CA ASP A 241 42.22 -6.83 -23.16
C ASP A 241 42.33 -7.96 -22.12
N ALA A 242 43.03 -9.03 -22.51
CA ALA A 242 43.18 -10.28 -21.77
C ALA A 242 44.30 -10.19 -20.73
#